data_AF-A0A4R8XM13-F1
#
_entry.id   AF-A0A4R8XM13-F1
#
_cell.length_a   1.000
_cell.length_b   1.000
_cell.length_c   1.000
_cell.angle_alpha   90.00
_cell.angle_beta   90.00
_cell.angle_gamma   90.00
#
_symmetry.space_group_name_H-M   'P 1'
#
loop_
_entity.id
_entity.type
_entity.pdbx_description
1 polymer ?
#
loop_
_entity_poly.entity_id
_entity_poly.type
_entity_poly.pdbx_seq_one_letter_code
_entity_poly.pdbx_strand_id
1 'polypeptide(L)'
;MTIRKRPQDSNYRASRRSGRRGPVFERKCCHGHPTASPAKTPATTANYPVTVDNCGTSLTVAAAPERIVSIKSSATDLLLALELGDLLVGSAFLDGRLSESLAAAGSDLNVISDFLPGQEAVLGVNPDFIYGGWVSNFSADGVGERPARRYSAGGRGPGRGGASA
;
A
#
# COMPACT_ATOMS: atom_id res chain seq x y z
N MET A 1 -0.59 -31.94 -22.43
CA MET A 1 0.35 -31.42 -21.42
C MET A 1 -0.49 -30.96 -20.22
N THR A 2 -0.84 -31.87 -19.32
CA THR A 2 -1.87 -31.62 -18.30
C THR A 2 -1.22 -31.57 -16.93
N ILE A 3 -1.08 -30.36 -16.37
CA ILE A 3 -0.53 -30.16 -15.03
C ILE A 3 -1.65 -30.40 -14.01
N ARG A 4 -1.58 -31.54 -13.30
CA ARG A 4 -2.46 -31.81 -12.16
C ARG A 4 -2.01 -30.96 -10.96
N LYS A 5 -2.89 -30.12 -10.40
CA LYS A 5 -2.70 -29.47 -9.08
C LYS A 5 -2.58 -30.55 -8.00
N ARG A 6 -1.58 -30.45 -7.12
CA ARG A 6 -1.52 -31.25 -5.88
C ARG A 6 -2.51 -30.71 -4.85
N PRO A 7 -3.15 -31.56 -4.04
CA PRO A 7 -3.97 -31.14 -2.90
C PRO A 7 -3.06 -30.60 -1.78
N GLN A 8 -3.47 -29.50 -1.13
CA GLN A 8 -2.85 -29.09 0.12
C GLN A 8 -3.49 -29.87 1.27
N ASP A 9 -2.69 -30.74 1.88
CA ASP A 9 -3.10 -31.54 3.03
C ASP A 9 -3.24 -30.67 4.29
N SER A 10 -4.46 -30.67 4.80
CA SER A 10 -4.88 -30.29 6.14
C SER A 10 -4.15 -31.15 7.19
N ASN A 11 -3.08 -30.62 7.82
CA ASN A 11 -2.48 -31.21 9.02
C ASN A 11 -1.73 -30.17 9.86
N TYR A 12 -2.43 -29.32 10.62
CA TYR A 12 -1.85 -28.68 11.81
C TYR A 12 -2.50 -29.29 13.05
N ARG A 13 -1.89 -30.39 13.50
CA ARG A 13 -2.30 -31.21 14.63
C ARG A 13 -2.02 -30.47 15.94
N ALA A 14 -3.07 -29.94 16.55
CA ALA A 14 -3.05 -29.35 17.89
C ALA A 14 -2.56 -30.38 18.93
N SER A 15 -1.43 -30.07 19.57
CA SER A 15 -0.90 -30.83 20.70
C SER A 15 -1.72 -30.55 21.96
N ARG A 16 -2.64 -31.46 22.28
CA ARG A 16 -3.32 -31.52 23.58
C ARG A 16 -2.34 -32.05 24.62
N ARG A 17 -1.94 -31.21 25.59
CA ARG A 17 -1.29 -31.67 26.81
C ARG A 17 -2.31 -31.68 27.94
N SER A 18 -2.89 -32.85 28.19
CA SER A 18 -3.77 -33.11 29.32
C SER A 18 -2.97 -33.39 30.59
N GLY A 19 -3.33 -32.71 31.68
CA GLY A 19 -3.29 -33.29 33.02
C GLY A 19 -2.24 -32.73 33.97
N ARG A 20 -2.68 -31.85 34.87
CA ARG A 20 -2.41 -31.95 36.32
C ARG A 20 -3.59 -31.31 37.07
N ARG A 21 -4.31 -32.13 37.83
CA ARG A 21 -5.35 -31.73 38.77
C ARG A 21 -4.68 -31.17 40.02
N GLY A 22 -5.14 -30.01 40.50
CA GLY A 22 -4.85 -29.45 41.82
C GLY A 22 -6.15 -28.85 42.37
N PRO A 23 -6.39 -28.89 43.69
CA PRO A 23 -7.73 -28.81 44.26
C PRO A 23 -8.27 -27.38 44.36
N VAL A 24 -9.60 -27.34 44.38
CA VAL A 24 -10.48 -26.20 44.65
C VAL A 24 -10.10 -25.54 45.98
N PHE A 25 -9.84 -24.23 45.94
CA PHE A 25 -10.02 -23.35 47.10
C PHE A 25 -10.89 -22.16 46.70
N GLU A 26 -11.98 -22.06 47.43
CA GLU A 26 -13.05 -21.07 47.40
C GLU A 26 -12.56 -19.63 47.72
N ARG A 27 -13.35 -18.64 47.29
CA ARG A 27 -13.58 -17.29 47.85
C ARG A 27 -12.97 -16.07 47.13
N LYS A 28 -13.90 -15.34 46.47
CA LYS A 28 -14.41 -14.01 46.89
C LYS A 28 -13.67 -12.75 46.40
N CYS A 29 -14.52 -11.85 45.88
CA CYS A 29 -14.40 -10.40 45.67
C CYS A 29 -13.67 -9.87 44.41
N CYS A 30 -14.51 -9.25 43.56
CA CYS A 30 -14.33 -7.95 42.94
C CYS A 30 -12.90 -7.59 42.51
N HIS A 31 -12.53 -7.94 41.28
CA HIS A 31 -11.46 -7.25 40.57
C HIS A 31 -12.02 -6.83 39.22
N GLY A 32 -12.48 -5.57 39.17
CA GLY A 32 -12.72 -4.90 37.90
C GLY A 32 -11.42 -4.94 37.12
N HIS A 33 -11.44 -5.62 35.98
CA HIS A 33 -10.38 -5.43 35.00
C HIS A 33 -10.45 -3.97 34.58
N PRO A 34 -9.37 -3.17 34.73
CA PRO A 34 -9.28 -1.95 33.96
C PRO A 34 -9.38 -2.40 32.50
N THR A 35 -10.47 -2.05 31.84
CA THR A 35 -10.51 -2.01 30.38
C THR A 35 -9.38 -1.09 29.98
N ALA A 36 -8.24 -1.69 29.62
CA ALA A 36 -7.14 -0.98 29.03
C ALA A 36 -7.68 -0.41 27.72
N SER A 37 -8.04 0.87 27.77
CA SER A 37 -8.26 1.68 26.58
C SER A 37 -7.07 1.44 25.66
N PRO A 38 -7.27 1.15 24.36
CA PRO A 38 -6.15 1.02 23.44
C PRO A 38 -5.34 2.32 23.56
N ALA A 39 -4.13 2.19 24.08
CA ALA A 39 -3.21 3.30 24.13
C ALA A 39 -2.87 3.62 22.68
N LYS A 40 -3.41 4.73 22.15
CA LYS A 40 -2.93 5.30 20.90
C LYS A 40 -1.43 5.48 21.06
N THR A 41 -0.65 4.69 20.33
CA THR A 41 0.77 4.94 20.16
C THR A 41 0.89 6.38 19.67
N PRO A 42 1.69 7.24 20.32
CA PRO A 42 1.85 8.61 19.85
C PRO A 42 2.36 8.55 18.42
N ALA A 43 1.63 9.17 17.49
CA ALA A 43 2.06 9.32 16.13
C ALA A 43 3.38 10.12 16.14
N THR A 44 4.46 9.51 15.67
CA THR A 44 5.69 10.27 15.39
C THR A 44 5.37 11.21 14.25
N THR A 45 5.22 12.50 14.54
CA THR A 45 5.04 13.52 13.51
C THR A 45 6.25 13.49 12.58
N ALA A 46 6.02 13.15 11.31
CA ALA A 46 7.05 13.33 10.30
C ALA A 46 7.32 14.83 10.15
N ASN A 47 8.59 15.23 10.26
CA ASN A 47 8.99 16.61 9.98
C ASN A 47 9.08 16.76 8.46
N TYR A 48 8.14 17.49 7.88
CA TYR A 48 8.16 17.84 6.46
C TYR A 48 9.07 19.05 6.19
N PRO A 49 9.67 19.16 4.99
CA PRO A 49 9.54 18.25 3.85
C PRO A 49 10.34 16.95 4.03
N VAL A 50 9.80 15.84 3.52
CA VAL A 50 10.47 14.52 3.50
C VAL A 50 10.92 14.23 2.07
N THR A 51 12.20 13.90 1.88
CA THR A 51 12.73 13.50 0.57
C THR A 51 13.13 12.03 0.61
N VAL A 52 12.63 11.26 -0.36
CA VAL A 52 12.91 9.83 -0.52
C VAL A 52 13.40 9.54 -1.94
N ASP A 53 14.35 8.61 -2.06
CA ASP A 53 14.61 7.97 -3.36
C ASP A 53 13.57 6.87 -3.58
N ASN A 54 12.75 7.03 -4.61
CA ASN A 54 11.71 6.07 -4.98
C ASN A 54 11.99 5.52 -6.37
N CYS A 55 12.70 4.38 -6.42
CA CYS A 55 13.13 3.73 -7.66
C CYS A 55 13.98 4.67 -8.54
N GLY A 56 14.99 5.34 -7.97
CA GLY A 56 15.88 6.26 -8.70
C GLY A 56 15.26 7.61 -9.04
N THR A 57 14.05 7.90 -8.55
CA THR A 57 13.42 9.22 -8.63
C THR A 57 13.42 9.87 -7.25
N SER A 58 14.04 11.04 -7.14
CA SER A 58 14.01 11.84 -5.91
C SER A 58 12.63 12.49 -5.79
N LEU A 59 11.85 12.05 -4.80
CA LEU A 59 10.52 12.54 -4.50
C LEU A 59 10.57 13.32 -3.18
N THR A 60 10.18 14.60 -3.23
CA THR A 60 10.01 15.44 -2.04
C THR A 60 8.52 15.60 -1.76
N VAL A 61 8.09 15.09 -0.61
CA VAL A 61 6.74 15.26 -0.06
C VAL A 61 6.78 16.48 0.85
N ALA A 62 6.02 17.52 0.48
CA ALA A 62 6.09 18.83 1.15
C ALA A 62 5.25 18.91 2.43
N ALA A 63 4.20 18.11 2.54
CA ALA A 63 3.29 18.01 3.68
C ALA A 63 2.66 16.62 3.71
N ALA A 64 1.96 16.28 4.80
CA ALA A 64 1.20 15.04 4.86
C ALA A 64 0.15 15.00 3.73
N PRO A 65 0.06 13.91 2.95
CA PRO A 65 -0.99 13.76 1.95
C PRO A 65 -2.37 13.78 2.60
N GLU A 66 -3.34 14.41 1.93
CA GLU A 66 -4.73 14.47 2.35
C GLU A 66 -5.67 13.79 1.33
N ARG A 67 -5.21 13.58 0.10
CA ARG A 67 -6.01 13.06 -1.02
C ARG A 67 -5.22 12.06 -1.85
N ILE A 68 -5.33 10.79 -1.47
CA ILE A 68 -4.52 9.71 -2.03
C ILE A 68 -5.32 8.95 -3.10
N VAL A 69 -4.65 8.65 -4.23
CA VAL A 69 -5.09 7.61 -5.17
C VAL A 69 -4.21 6.38 -5.05
N SER A 70 -4.82 5.21 -4.88
CA SER A 70 -4.12 3.92 -4.85
C SER A 70 -4.28 3.15 -6.16
N ILE A 71 -3.18 2.63 -6.70
CA ILE A 71 -3.17 1.79 -7.91
C ILE A 71 -2.61 0.42 -7.56
N LYS A 72 -3.38 -0.64 -7.82
CA LYS A 72 -3.16 -2.05 -7.40
C LYS A 72 -3.67 -2.39 -6.00
N SER A 73 -4.04 -3.65 -5.80
CA SER A 73 -4.49 -4.15 -4.49
C SER A 73 -3.40 -4.05 -3.43
N SER A 74 -2.14 -4.34 -3.77
CA SER A 74 -1.03 -4.22 -2.80
C SER A 74 -0.88 -2.80 -2.24
N ALA A 75 -1.08 -1.78 -3.09
CA ALA A 75 -1.04 -0.39 -2.69
C ALA A 75 -2.23 -0.02 -1.79
N THR A 76 -3.42 -0.47 -2.17
CA THR A 76 -4.66 -0.22 -1.44
C THR A 76 -4.63 -0.91 -0.06
N ASP A 77 -4.26 -2.18 -0.02
CA ASP A 77 -4.17 -2.97 1.22
C ASP A 77 -3.19 -2.34 2.22
N LEU A 78 -2.04 -1.85 1.74
CA LEU A 78 -1.07 -1.17 2.61
C LEU A 78 -1.66 0.09 3.24
N LEU A 79 -2.32 0.94 2.44
CA LEU A 79 -2.90 2.19 2.93
C LEU A 79 -4.03 1.92 3.92
N LEU A 80 -4.87 0.92 3.66
CA LEU A 80 -5.92 0.50 4.58
C LEU A 80 -5.34 -0.08 5.89
N ALA A 81 -4.28 -0.89 5.80
CA ALA A 81 -3.60 -1.45 6.98
C ALA A 81 -2.92 -0.38 7.85
N LEU A 82 -2.57 0.77 7.27
CA LEU A 82 -2.07 1.95 7.96
C LEU A 82 -3.18 2.88 8.46
N GLU A 83 -4.45 2.46 8.35
CA GLU A 83 -5.63 3.24 8.73
C GLU A 83 -5.76 4.56 7.95
N LEU A 84 -5.23 4.62 6.71
CA LEU A 84 -5.31 5.79 5.82
C LEU A 84 -6.48 5.74 4.83
N GLY A 85 -7.45 4.85 5.07
CA GLY A 85 -8.60 4.65 4.18
C GLY A 85 -9.41 5.93 3.93
N ASP A 86 -9.55 6.78 4.94
CA ASP A 86 -10.29 8.05 4.85
C ASP A 86 -9.66 9.06 3.88
N LEU A 87 -8.37 8.90 3.56
CA LEU A 87 -7.66 9.76 2.62
C LEU A 87 -7.77 9.26 1.16
N LEU A 88 -8.30 8.05 0.94
CA LEU A 88 -8.42 7.46 -0.39
C LEU A 88 -9.58 8.12 -1.16
N VAL A 89 -9.23 9.06 -2.03
CA VAL A 89 -10.20 9.71 -2.93
C VAL A 89 -10.45 8.88 -4.19
N GLY A 90 -9.61 7.88 -4.45
CA GLY A 90 -9.80 6.90 -5.51
C GLY A 90 -8.91 5.67 -5.36
N SER A 91 -9.43 4.53 -5.78
CA SER A 91 -8.68 3.27 -5.92
C SER A 91 -8.86 2.72 -7.32
N ALA A 92 -7.83 2.08 -7.87
CA ALA A 92 -7.91 1.50 -9.20
C ALA A 92 -7.07 0.25 -9.37
N PHE A 93 -7.43 -0.52 -10.40
CA PHE A 93 -6.70 -1.70 -10.84
C PHE A 93 -6.50 -2.78 -9.76
N LEU A 94 -7.56 -3.01 -8.96
CA LEU A 94 -7.58 -4.02 -7.91
C LEU A 94 -7.56 -5.44 -8.52
N ASP A 95 -6.82 -6.34 -7.88
CA ASP A 95 -6.63 -7.73 -8.30
C ASP A 95 -7.76 -8.66 -7.80
N GLY A 96 -8.76 -8.11 -7.11
CA GLY A 96 -9.89 -8.85 -6.57
C GLY A 96 -10.46 -8.19 -5.32
N ARG A 97 -11.21 -9.00 -4.54
CA ARG A 97 -11.75 -8.57 -3.24
C ARG A 97 -10.61 -8.33 -2.25
N LEU A 98 -10.78 -7.30 -1.41
CA LEU A 98 -9.91 -7.07 -0.26
C LEU A 98 -9.90 -8.29 0.67
N SER A 99 -8.81 -8.43 1.43
CA SER A 99 -8.73 -9.42 2.50
C SER A 99 -9.85 -9.23 3.53
N GLU A 100 -10.29 -10.32 4.18
CA GLU A 100 -11.39 -10.26 5.16
C GLU A 100 -11.11 -9.26 6.30
N SER A 101 -9.85 -9.11 6.71
CA SER A 101 -9.43 -8.14 7.73
C SER A 101 -9.55 -6.69 7.29
N LEU A 102 -9.49 -6.40 5.99
CA LEU A 102 -9.56 -5.05 5.43
C LEU A 102 -10.91 -4.73 4.79
N ALA A 103 -11.81 -5.71 4.68
CA ALA A 103 -13.10 -5.55 4.03
C ALA A 103 -13.97 -4.44 4.65
N ALA A 104 -13.91 -4.26 5.98
CA ALA A 104 -14.59 -3.17 6.66
C ALA A 104 -13.92 -1.81 6.41
N ALA A 105 -12.59 -1.75 6.43
CA ALA A 105 -11.86 -0.50 6.20
C ALA A 105 -11.98 0.00 4.75
N GLY A 106 -12.17 -0.91 3.80
CA GLY A 106 -12.33 -0.59 2.39
C GLY A 106 -13.75 -0.73 1.85
N SER A 107 -14.79 -0.74 2.71
CA SER A 107 -16.18 -0.90 2.26
C SER A 107 -16.66 0.24 1.36
N ASP A 108 -16.14 1.44 1.60
CA ASP A 108 -16.57 2.68 0.93
C ASP A 108 -15.52 3.20 -0.09
N LEU A 109 -14.62 2.33 -0.56
CA LEU A 109 -13.63 2.71 -1.56
C LEU A 109 -14.30 3.18 -2.86
N ASN A 110 -13.94 4.39 -3.27
CA ASN A 110 -14.26 4.90 -4.60
C ASN A 110 -13.38 4.23 -5.66
N VAL A 111 -13.88 3.18 -6.31
CA VAL A 111 -13.15 2.51 -7.40
C VAL A 111 -13.31 3.33 -8.69
N ILE A 112 -12.26 4.05 -9.07
CA ILE A 112 -12.28 4.94 -10.25
C ILE A 112 -12.03 4.22 -11.56
N SER A 113 -11.45 3.00 -11.51
CA SER A 113 -11.19 2.17 -12.69
C SER A 113 -10.87 0.72 -12.30
N ASP A 114 -11.45 -0.24 -13.04
CA ASP A 114 -11.14 -1.67 -12.90
C ASP A 114 -9.73 -2.02 -13.43
N PHE A 115 -9.18 -1.19 -14.31
CA PHE A 115 -7.84 -1.35 -14.91
C PHE A 115 -6.93 -0.18 -14.54
N LEU A 116 -5.70 -0.15 -15.08
CA LEU A 116 -4.80 1.00 -14.96
C LEU A 116 -5.54 2.26 -15.46
N PRO A 117 -5.83 3.25 -14.60
CA PRO A 117 -6.50 4.46 -15.04
C PRO A 117 -5.55 5.32 -15.86
N GLY A 118 -6.10 6.02 -16.85
CA GLY A 118 -5.39 7.10 -17.53
C GLY A 118 -5.30 8.35 -16.66
N GLN A 119 -4.44 9.29 -17.08
CA GLN A 119 -4.17 10.52 -16.34
C GLN A 119 -5.42 11.36 -16.05
N GLU A 120 -6.34 11.48 -17.01
CA GLU A 120 -7.56 12.28 -16.83
C GLU A 120 -8.47 11.74 -15.72
N ALA A 121 -8.62 10.41 -15.63
CA ALA A 121 -9.43 9.77 -14.59
C ALA A 121 -8.84 10.02 -13.19
N VAL A 122 -7.50 10.00 -13.08
CA VAL A 122 -6.81 10.29 -11.83
C VAL A 122 -6.92 11.77 -11.47
N LEU A 123 -6.70 12.69 -12.42
CA LEU A 123 -6.82 14.13 -12.18
C LEU A 123 -8.27 14.55 -11.83
N GLY A 124 -9.26 13.82 -12.33
CA GLY A 124 -10.68 14.07 -12.05
C GLY A 124 -11.05 13.95 -10.56
N VAL A 125 -10.30 13.19 -9.77
CA VAL A 125 -10.50 13.09 -8.31
C VAL A 125 -9.59 14.02 -7.49
N ASN A 126 -8.81 14.88 -8.18
CA ASN A 126 -7.92 15.88 -7.60
C ASN A 126 -7.03 15.34 -6.45
N PRO A 127 -6.18 14.32 -6.71
CA PRO A 127 -5.28 13.78 -5.70
C PRO A 127 -4.07 14.67 -5.48
N ASP A 128 -3.54 14.67 -4.26
CA ASP A 128 -2.24 15.28 -3.91
C ASP A 128 -1.11 14.23 -3.84
N PHE A 129 -1.46 12.94 -3.79
CA PHE A 129 -0.50 11.85 -3.77
C PHE A 129 -1.05 10.61 -4.51
N ILE A 130 -0.20 9.97 -5.32
CA ILE A 130 -0.53 8.74 -6.03
C ILE A 130 0.41 7.64 -5.54
N TYR A 131 -0.15 6.58 -4.97
CA TYR A 131 0.59 5.42 -4.51
C TYR A 131 0.35 4.23 -5.45
N GLY A 132 1.35 3.94 -6.29
CA GLY A 132 1.27 2.87 -7.28
C GLY A 132 2.04 1.62 -6.84
N GLY A 133 1.42 0.45 -7.07
CA GLY A 133 2.05 -0.83 -6.77
C GLY A 133 3.28 -1.11 -7.62
N TRP A 134 3.30 -0.69 -8.88
CA TRP A 134 4.38 -0.92 -9.84
C TRP A 134 4.88 0.38 -10.49
N VAL A 135 6.17 0.40 -10.86
CA VAL A 135 6.78 1.54 -11.58
C VAL A 135 6.09 1.80 -12.92
N SER A 136 5.66 0.74 -13.62
CA SER A 136 4.97 0.85 -14.91
C SER A 136 3.59 1.50 -14.84
N ASN A 137 3.02 1.71 -13.65
CA ASN A 137 1.79 2.49 -13.52
C ASN A 137 2.02 3.97 -13.85
N PHE A 138 3.25 4.46 -13.69
CA PHE A 138 3.66 5.84 -13.95
C PHE A 138 4.28 5.98 -15.35
N SER A 139 3.42 6.01 -16.35
CA SER A 139 3.77 6.18 -17.77
C SER A 139 2.78 7.13 -18.45
N ALA A 140 3.09 7.54 -19.69
CA ALA A 140 2.19 8.35 -20.51
C ALA A 140 0.82 7.69 -20.75
N ASP A 141 0.78 6.35 -20.85
CA ASP A 141 -0.45 5.57 -21.01
C ASP A 141 -1.12 5.22 -19.67
N GLY A 142 -0.52 5.60 -18.55
CA GLY A 142 -0.99 5.30 -17.19
C GLY A 142 -1.40 6.55 -16.44
N VAL A 143 -0.99 6.63 -15.17
CA VAL A 143 -1.36 7.75 -14.27
C VAL A 143 -0.55 9.03 -14.51
N GLY A 144 0.31 9.03 -15.53
CA GLY A 144 1.25 10.09 -15.84
C GLY A 144 2.70 9.72 -15.49
N GLU A 145 3.64 10.37 -16.16
CA GLU A 145 5.06 10.17 -15.94
C GLU A 145 5.54 10.88 -14.67
N ARG A 146 6.47 10.25 -13.95
CA ARG A 146 7.20 10.93 -12.86
C ARG A 146 8.29 11.81 -13.49
N PRO A 147 8.54 13.02 -12.97
CA PRO A 147 9.68 13.82 -13.41
C PRO A 147 10.97 13.04 -13.11
N ALA A 148 11.57 12.46 -14.15
CA ALA A 148 12.85 11.82 -14.02
C ALA A 148 13.92 12.90 -13.74
N ARG A 149 14.84 12.64 -12.80
CA ARG A 149 16.16 13.26 -12.93
C ARG A 149 16.69 12.81 -14.29
N ARG A 150 16.84 13.74 -15.23
CA ARG A 150 17.70 13.49 -16.39
C ARG A 150 19.06 13.16 -15.81
N TYR A 151 19.44 11.89 -15.85
CA TYR A 151 20.83 11.53 -15.69
C TYR A 151 21.52 12.23 -16.86
N SER A 152 22.22 13.34 -16.58
CA SER A 152 23.13 13.94 -17.54
C SER A 152 24.23 12.90 -17.75
N ALA A 153 24.01 12.00 -18.71
CA ALA A 153 25.03 11.11 -19.22
C ALA A 153 26.07 12.00 -19.91
N GLY A 154 26.98 12.56 -19.12
CA GLY A 154 28.22 13.11 -19.62
C GLY A 154 29.04 11.95 -20.19
N GLY A 155 29.14 11.87 -21.52
CA GLY A 155 30.18 11.07 -22.17
C GLY A 155 29.82 10.46 -23.51
N ARG A 156 30.15 11.19 -24.59
CA ARG A 156 30.46 10.70 -25.94
C ARG A 156 29.35 9.93 -26.70
N GLY A 157 28.58 10.67 -27.48
CA GLY A 157 28.09 10.16 -28.77
C GLY A 157 29.18 10.30 -29.84
N PRO A 158 29.29 9.38 -30.82
CA PRO A 158 30.25 9.51 -31.92
C PRO A 158 29.84 10.71 -32.78
N GLY A 159 30.77 11.64 -32.95
CA GLY A 159 30.58 12.83 -33.76
C GLY A 159 30.20 12.47 -35.20
N ARG A 160 29.01 12.87 -35.61
CA ARG A 160 28.70 13.01 -37.04
C ARG A 160 29.31 14.32 -37.50
N GLY A 161 30.56 14.26 -37.94
CA GLY A 161 31.17 15.30 -38.74
C GLY A 161 30.47 15.34 -40.10
N GLY A 162 29.56 16.28 -40.27
CA GLY A 162 29.11 16.73 -41.58
C GLY A 162 30.10 17.78 -42.09
N ALA A 163 30.80 17.46 -43.17
CA ALA A 163 31.41 18.46 -44.05
C ALA A 163 30.86 18.19 -45.45
N SER A 164 29.92 19.03 -45.84
CA SER A 164 29.52 19.23 -47.24
C SER A 164 30.61 19.99 -47.99
N ALA A 165 30.55 19.85 -49.31
CA ALA A 165 31.43 20.39 -50.36
C ALA A 165 31.81 21.87 -50.24
#